data_AF-A0A5K0ZXC4-F1
#
_entry.id   AF-A0A5K0ZXC4-F1
#
_cell.length_a   1.000
_cell.length_b   1.000
_cell.length_c   1.000
_cell.angle_alpha   90.00
_cell.angle_beta   90.00
_cell.angle_gamma   90.00
#
_symmetry.space_group_name_H-M   'P 1'
#
loop_
_entity.id
_entity.type
_entity.pdbx_description
1 polymer ?
#
loop_
_entity_poly.entity_id
_entity_poly.type
_entity_poly.pdbx_seq_one_letter_code
_entity_poly.pdbx_strand_id
1 'polypeptide(L)'
;FENDKHIKNLPKKFIKFDGHGDPKAHLAMFFAECYKFRHNHRALFRCFPRSLEGIAAQWYREHINPVELKNFDMLINLFIERFIQNVETAPTITTLCYLKQRPGEKVRDFIQRWRSSCNKMRDPISQSMHWIDRKQFDTTIKEPHFQCSNQ
;
A
#
# COMPACT_ATOMS: atom_id res chain seq x y z
N PHE A 1 -5.40 37.33 -6.15
CA PHE A 1 -5.80 36.02 -5.59
C PHE A 1 -4.85 35.47 -4.51
N GLU A 2 -3.95 36.29 -3.93
CA GLU A 2 -2.86 35.84 -3.04
C GLU A 2 -2.99 36.25 -1.55
N ASN A 3 -4.12 36.83 -1.14
CA ASN A 3 -4.25 37.42 0.20
C ASN A 3 -4.86 36.50 1.27
N ASP A 4 -4.91 35.18 1.03
CA ASP A 4 -5.46 34.26 2.03
C ASP A 4 -4.38 33.86 3.05
N LYS A 5 -4.46 34.45 4.24
CA LYS A 5 -3.60 34.20 5.42
C LYS A 5 -3.41 32.71 5.75
N HIS A 6 -4.33 31.85 5.31
CA HIS A 6 -4.26 30.41 5.51
C HIS A 6 -3.23 29.72 4.60
N ILE A 7 -2.88 30.30 3.44
CA ILE A 7 -1.86 29.76 2.52
C ILE A 7 -0.44 29.88 3.10
N LYS A 8 -0.18 30.93 3.89
CA LYS A 8 1.14 31.13 4.51
C LYS A 8 1.46 30.12 5.63
N ASN A 9 0.46 29.38 6.11
CA ASN A 9 0.57 28.44 7.24
C ASN A 9 0.39 26.98 6.84
N LEU A 10 0.57 26.62 5.56
CA LEU A 10 0.49 25.23 5.14
C LEU A 10 1.68 24.42 5.70
N PRO A 11 1.48 23.14 6.08
CA PRO A 11 2.56 22.28 6.55
C PRO A 11 3.67 22.17 5.51
N LYS A 12 4.91 22.21 5.99
CA LYS A 12 6.10 22.13 5.13
C LYS A 12 6.35 20.70 4.67
N LYS A 13 6.03 19.69 5.49
CA LYS A 13 6.20 18.27 5.20
C LYS A 13 4.97 17.48 5.64
N PHE A 14 4.67 16.43 4.90
CA PHE A 14 3.68 15.41 5.24
C PHE A 14 4.36 14.06 5.23
N ILE A 15 3.91 13.15 6.09
CA ILE A 15 4.17 11.72 5.88
C ILE A 15 3.47 11.32 4.57
N LYS A 16 4.19 10.60 3.72
CA LYS A 16 3.72 10.22 2.40
C LYS A 16 2.97 8.89 2.47
N PHE A 17 1.86 8.83 1.76
CA PHE A 17 1.11 7.59 1.53
C PHE A 17 1.29 7.17 0.08
N ASP A 18 1.84 5.99 -0.14
CA ASP A 18 2.16 5.43 -1.45
C ASP A 18 1.01 4.60 -2.05
N GLY A 19 -0.03 4.32 -1.25
CA GLY A 19 -1.15 3.43 -1.59
C GLY A 19 -1.23 2.17 -0.73
N HIS A 20 -0.24 1.91 0.13
CA HIS A 20 -0.18 0.74 1.01
C HIS A 20 -0.32 1.13 2.49
N GLY A 21 -0.86 0.20 3.30
CA GLY A 21 -1.15 0.44 4.72
C GLY A 21 -2.55 1.00 4.96
N ASP A 22 -2.80 1.47 6.19
CA ASP A 22 -4.13 1.92 6.61
C ASP A 22 -4.42 3.37 6.16
N PRO A 23 -5.36 3.59 5.21
CA PRO A 23 -5.70 4.93 4.74
C PRO A 23 -6.37 5.78 5.83
N LYS A 24 -7.03 5.18 6.83
CA LYS A 24 -7.62 5.93 7.97
C LYS A 24 -6.53 6.51 8.86
N ALA A 25 -5.48 5.73 9.13
CA ALA A 25 -4.32 6.20 9.88
C ALA A 25 -3.60 7.35 9.15
N HIS A 26 -3.45 7.25 7.82
CA HIS A 26 -2.90 8.34 7.01
C HIS A 26 -3.72 9.63 7.13
N LEU A 27 -5.05 9.53 6.98
CA LEU A 27 -5.94 10.68 7.12
C LEU A 27 -5.84 11.32 8.50
N ALA A 28 -5.78 10.53 9.57
CA ALA A 28 -5.62 11.05 10.93
C ALA A 28 -4.33 11.89 11.07
N MET A 29 -3.20 11.39 10.56
CA MET A 29 -1.92 12.13 10.56
C MET A 29 -1.99 13.38 9.68
N PHE A 30 -2.59 13.29 8.50
CA PHE A 30 -2.79 14.43 7.61
C PHE A 30 -3.61 15.54 8.28
N PHE A 31 -4.70 15.20 8.99
CA PHE A 31 -5.52 16.17 9.70
C PHE A 31 -4.83 16.75 10.94
N ALA A 32 -3.98 15.99 11.61
CA ALA A 32 -3.15 16.51 12.70
C ALA A 32 -2.22 17.62 12.18
N GLU A 33 -1.57 17.41 11.04
CA GLU A 33 -0.73 18.43 10.37
C GLU A 33 -1.55 19.63 9.89
N CYS A 34 -2.78 19.41 9.41
CA CYS A 34 -3.66 20.46 8.91
C CYS A 34 -4.54 21.10 9.99
N TYR A 35 -4.33 20.82 11.28
CA TYR A 35 -5.26 21.16 12.37
C TYR A 35 -5.73 22.63 12.36
N LYS A 36 -4.83 23.57 12.03
CA LYS A 36 -5.09 25.02 11.99
C LYS A 36 -6.07 25.47 10.90
N PHE A 37 -6.26 24.67 9.86
CA PHE A 37 -7.15 24.98 8.73
C PHE A 37 -7.96 23.76 8.29
N ARG A 38 -8.18 22.80 9.19
CA ARG A 38 -8.92 21.54 8.94
C ARG A 38 -10.35 21.71 8.43
N HIS A 39 -10.91 22.92 8.52
CA HIS A 39 -12.25 23.25 8.01
C HIS A 39 -12.21 24.02 6.68
N ASN A 40 -11.02 24.38 6.17
CA ASN A 40 -10.85 25.04 4.90
C ASN A 40 -10.63 24.00 3.79
N HIS A 41 -11.73 23.51 3.21
CA HIS A 41 -11.69 22.49 2.16
C HIS A 41 -10.76 22.85 0.99
N ARG A 42 -10.74 24.12 0.57
CA ARG A 42 -9.86 24.59 -0.50
C ARG A 42 -8.38 24.44 -0.15
N ALA A 43 -8.00 24.73 1.10
CA ALA A 43 -6.64 24.51 1.58
C ALA A 43 -6.30 23.02 1.69
N LEU A 44 -7.26 22.19 2.12
CA LEU A 44 -7.09 20.73 2.20
C LEU A 44 -6.88 20.12 0.81
N PHE A 45 -7.66 20.49 -0.21
CA PHE A 45 -7.46 20.04 -1.60
C PHE A 45 -6.08 20.41 -2.16
N ARG A 46 -5.52 21.55 -1.75
CA ARG A 46 -4.15 21.95 -2.15
C ARG A 46 -3.07 21.15 -1.42
N CYS A 47 -3.33 20.73 -0.18
CA CYS A 47 -2.34 20.04 0.65
C CYS A 47 -2.34 18.53 0.44
N PHE A 48 -3.51 17.93 0.24
CA PHE A 48 -3.64 16.48 0.21
C PHE A 48 -2.73 15.79 -0.81
N PRO A 49 -2.56 16.28 -2.06
CA PRO A 49 -1.60 15.70 -3.01
C PRO A 49 -0.16 15.70 -2.52
N ARG A 50 0.21 16.68 -1.68
CA ARG A 50 1.55 16.76 -1.08
C ARG A 50 1.77 15.68 -0.02
N SER A 51 0.72 15.02 0.46
CA SER A 51 0.78 13.85 1.35
C SER A 51 0.79 12.51 0.61
N LEU A 52 0.71 12.51 -0.72
CA LEU A 52 0.65 11.29 -1.52
C LEU A 52 1.96 11.07 -2.30
N GLU A 53 2.23 9.80 -2.61
CA GLU A 53 3.24 9.35 -3.57
C GLU A 53 2.78 8.06 -4.27
N GLY A 54 3.60 7.52 -5.18
CA GLY A 54 3.34 6.24 -5.83
C GLY A 54 1.95 6.12 -6.46
N ILE A 55 1.27 5.01 -6.16
CA ILE A 55 -0.05 4.66 -6.71
C ILE A 55 -1.12 5.64 -6.21
N ALA A 56 -1.02 6.09 -4.96
CA ALA A 56 -1.97 7.05 -4.41
C ALA A 56 -1.89 8.41 -5.09
N ALA A 57 -0.68 8.90 -5.40
CA ALA A 57 -0.51 10.14 -6.16
C ALA A 57 -1.02 10.03 -7.59
N GLN A 58 -0.82 8.87 -8.25
CA GLN A 58 -1.37 8.62 -9.58
C GLN A 58 -2.90 8.62 -9.56
N TRP A 59 -3.50 7.86 -8.64
CA TRP A 59 -4.95 7.78 -8.48
C TRP A 59 -5.57 9.17 -8.30
N TYR A 60 -4.99 10.00 -7.43
CA TYR A 60 -5.49 11.35 -7.19
C TYR A 60 -5.52 12.17 -8.50
N ARG A 61 -4.44 12.15 -9.29
CA ARG A 61 -4.35 12.91 -10.54
C ARG A 61 -5.38 12.49 -11.58
N GLU A 62 -5.70 11.20 -11.64
CA GLU A 62 -6.61 10.64 -12.63
C GLU A 62 -8.09 10.78 -12.24
N HIS A 63 -8.41 10.71 -10.95
CA HIS A 63 -9.79 10.54 -10.47
C HIS A 63 -10.33 11.74 -9.69
N ILE A 64 -9.48 12.68 -9.28
CA ILE A 64 -9.90 13.82 -8.46
C ILE A 64 -9.79 15.11 -9.25
N ASN A 65 -10.94 15.77 -9.45
CA ASN A 65 -11.04 17.13 -9.94
C ASN A 65 -11.44 18.09 -8.79
N PRO A 66 -10.52 18.86 -8.19
CA PRO A 66 -10.82 19.76 -7.09
C PRO A 66 -11.79 20.91 -7.43
N VAL A 67 -12.05 21.18 -8.71
CA VAL A 67 -13.01 22.20 -9.14
C VAL A 67 -14.44 21.67 -9.05
N GLU A 68 -14.63 20.39 -9.38
CA GLU A 68 -15.91 19.69 -9.31
C GLU A 68 -16.21 19.20 -7.89
N LEU A 69 -15.21 18.60 -7.23
CA LEU A 69 -15.27 18.20 -5.83
C LEU A 69 -15.06 19.43 -4.93
N LYS A 70 -16.16 20.13 -4.63
CA LYS A 70 -16.15 21.29 -3.72
C LYS A 70 -16.07 20.91 -2.24
N ASN A 71 -16.39 19.65 -1.91
CA ASN A 71 -16.35 19.13 -0.55
C ASN A 71 -15.22 18.12 -0.38
N PHE A 72 -14.30 18.42 0.54
CA PHE A 72 -13.17 17.54 0.87
C PHE A 72 -13.63 16.22 1.52
N ASP A 73 -14.77 16.20 2.21
CA ASP A 73 -15.30 14.97 2.84
C ASP A 73 -15.68 13.93 1.79
N MET A 74 -16.14 14.37 0.61
CA MET A 74 -16.39 13.45 -0.51
C MET A 74 -15.08 12.81 -1.02
N LEU A 75 -13.99 13.57 -1.04
CA LEU A 75 -12.68 13.03 -1.38
C LEU A 75 -12.21 11.99 -0.35
N ILE A 76 -12.43 12.24 0.94
CA ILE A 76 -12.10 11.29 2.01
C ILE A 76 -12.81 9.95 1.75
N ASN A 77 -14.10 9.99 1.41
CA ASN A 77 -14.87 8.78 1.15
C ASN A 77 -14.31 8.01 -0.05
N LEU A 78 -14.03 8.69 -1.17
CA LEU A 78 -13.42 8.08 -2.36
C LEU A 78 -12.03 7.48 -2.06
N PHE A 79 -11.23 8.19 -1.24
CA PHE A 79 -9.91 7.74 -0.84
C PHE A 79 -9.98 6.49 0.06
N ILE A 80 -10.88 6.48 1.04
CA ILE A 80 -11.12 5.31 1.88
C ILE A 80 -11.62 4.16 1.02
N GLU A 81 -12.66 4.34 0.20
CA GLU A 81 -13.20 3.28 -0.64
C GLU A 81 -12.13 2.64 -1.53
N ARG A 82 -11.26 3.47 -2.13
CA ARG A 82 -10.16 2.99 -2.98
C ARG A 82 -9.12 2.18 -2.22
N PHE A 83 -8.69 2.63 -1.04
CA PHE A 83 -7.51 2.10 -0.37
C PHE A 83 -7.81 1.24 0.86
N ILE A 84 -9.07 1.20 1.34
CA ILE A 84 -9.44 0.37 2.50
C ILE A 84 -9.35 -1.12 2.17
N GLN A 85 -9.66 -1.50 0.93
CA GLN A 85 -9.52 -2.88 0.46
C GLN A 85 -8.06 -3.33 0.38
N ASN A 86 -7.10 -2.41 0.24
CA ASN A 86 -5.68 -2.74 0.34
C ASN A 86 -5.29 -3.17 1.76
N VAL A 87 -6.06 -2.80 2.79
CA VAL A 87 -5.84 -3.23 4.18
C VAL A 87 -6.31 -4.68 4.39
N GLU A 88 -7.45 -5.05 3.83
CA GLU A 88 -8.02 -6.40 3.99
C GLU A 88 -7.38 -7.44 3.06
N THR A 89 -6.88 -7.03 1.91
CA THR A 89 -6.24 -7.92 0.93
C THR A 89 -4.71 -7.97 1.03
N ALA A 90 -4.11 -7.15 1.91
CA ALA A 90 -2.68 -7.23 2.18
C ALA A 90 -2.35 -8.62 2.74
N PRO A 91 -1.47 -9.39 2.06
CA PRO A 91 -1.07 -10.69 2.57
C PRO A 91 -0.39 -10.53 3.94
N THR A 92 -0.74 -11.41 4.86
CA THR A 92 -0.05 -11.52 6.15
C THR A 92 1.17 -12.42 6.00
N ILE A 93 2.06 -12.41 7.00
CA ILE A 93 3.16 -13.39 7.09
C ILE A 93 2.61 -14.83 7.00
N THR A 94 1.47 -15.10 7.64
CA THR A 94 0.78 -16.39 7.57
C THR A 94 0.38 -16.73 6.13
N THR A 95 -0.21 -15.79 5.39
CA THR A 95 -0.57 -15.96 3.97
C THR A 95 0.66 -16.29 3.12
N LEU A 96 1.82 -15.68 3.40
CA LEU A 96 3.07 -16.00 2.69
C LEU A 96 3.60 -17.39 3.02
N CYS A 97 3.55 -17.82 4.28
CA CYS A 97 3.99 -19.16 4.69
C CYS A 97 3.17 -20.26 4.00
N TYR A 98 1.88 -20.02 3.76
CA TYR A 98 1.01 -20.96 3.05
C TYR A 98 1.06 -20.84 1.53
N LEU A 99 1.83 -19.90 0.97
CA LEU A 99 1.95 -19.71 -0.47
C LEU A 99 2.80 -20.83 -1.09
N LYS A 100 2.16 -21.74 -1.85
CA LYS A 100 2.83 -22.85 -2.54
C LYS A 100 2.99 -22.58 -4.03
N GLN A 101 3.98 -23.23 -4.64
CA GLN A 101 4.09 -23.34 -6.09
C GLN A 101 2.87 -24.09 -6.63
N ARG A 102 2.27 -23.57 -7.70
CA ARG A 102 1.11 -24.21 -8.34
C ARG A 102 1.57 -25.35 -9.26
N PRO A 103 0.73 -26.37 -9.51
CA PRO A 103 1.04 -27.40 -10.50
C PRO A 103 1.34 -26.76 -11.87
N GLY A 104 2.51 -27.06 -12.45
CA GLY A 104 2.94 -26.51 -13.74
C GLY A 104 3.48 -25.07 -13.73
N GLU A 105 3.51 -24.38 -12.59
CA GLU A 105 4.14 -23.07 -12.46
C GLU A 105 5.66 -23.23 -12.48
N LYS A 106 6.40 -22.37 -13.20
CA LYS A 106 7.87 -22.39 -13.15
C LYS A 106 8.35 -21.83 -11.81
N VAL A 107 9.43 -22.38 -11.27
CA VAL A 107 10.03 -21.93 -10.01
C VAL A 107 10.32 -20.42 -10.01
N ARG A 108 10.79 -19.87 -11.15
CA ARG A 108 11.02 -18.43 -11.31
C ARG A 108 9.75 -17.60 -11.14
N ASP A 109 8.63 -18.07 -11.69
CA ASP A 109 7.35 -17.37 -11.62
C ASP A 109 6.77 -17.44 -10.20
N PHE A 110 6.95 -18.58 -9.52
CA PHE A 110 6.65 -18.72 -8.09
C PHE A 110 7.44 -17.73 -7.23
N ILE A 111 8.76 -17.67 -7.40
CA ILE A 111 9.64 -16.73 -6.67
C ILE A 111 9.20 -15.29 -6.92
N GLN A 112 8.88 -14.93 -8.16
CA GLN A 112 8.43 -13.58 -8.51
C GLN A 112 7.09 -13.25 -7.84
N ARG A 113 6.13 -14.19 -7.82
CA ARG A 113 4.83 -14.04 -7.15
C ARG A 113 4.97 -13.94 -5.63
N TRP A 114 5.86 -14.73 -5.05
CA TRP A 114 6.15 -14.68 -3.61
C TRP A 114 6.77 -13.35 -3.20
N ARG A 115 7.79 -12.87 -3.93
CA ARG A 115 8.39 -11.53 -3.73
C ARG A 115 7.38 -10.40 -3.91
N SER A 116 6.52 -10.51 -4.91
CA SER A 116 5.46 -9.53 -5.15
C SER A 116 4.42 -9.51 -4.03
N SER A 117 4.22 -10.64 -3.33
CA SER A 117 3.35 -10.73 -2.16
C SER A 117 4.05 -10.17 -0.90
N CYS A 118 5.36 -10.38 -0.76
CA CYS A 118 6.18 -9.78 0.30
C CYS A 118 6.12 -8.24 0.28
N ASN A 119 6.22 -7.64 -0.91
CA ASN A 119 6.17 -6.18 -1.07
C ASN A 119 4.81 -5.56 -0.70
N LYS A 120 3.75 -6.37 -0.60
CA LYS A 120 2.39 -5.92 -0.27
C LYS A 120 2.04 -6.14 1.21
N MET A 121 2.97 -6.69 2.00
CA MET A 121 2.71 -6.95 3.41
C MET A 121 2.69 -5.67 4.24
N ARG A 122 1.87 -5.70 5.29
CA ARG A 122 1.70 -4.60 6.25
C ARG A 122 2.92 -4.38 7.15
N ASP A 123 3.65 -5.46 7.48
CA ASP A 123 4.76 -5.42 8.43
C ASP A 123 6.11 -5.66 7.73
N PRO A 124 7.16 -4.86 8.05
CA PRO A 124 8.49 -5.08 7.50
C PRO A 124 9.03 -6.44 7.95
N ILE A 125 9.56 -7.21 7.00
CA ILE A 125 10.07 -8.59 7.16
C ILE A 125 11.41 -8.59 7.90
N SER A 126 11.49 -7.98 9.09
CA SER A 126 12.79 -7.69 9.69
C SER A 126 13.34 -8.78 10.60
N GLN A 127 12.58 -9.80 11.01
CA GLN A 127 13.12 -10.87 11.88
C GLN A 127 12.68 -12.30 11.53
N SER A 128 11.70 -12.49 10.64
CA SER A 128 11.14 -13.81 10.30
C SER A 128 11.80 -14.49 9.10
N MET A 129 12.66 -13.78 8.35
CA MET A 129 13.34 -14.28 7.14
C MET A 129 14.08 -15.59 7.37
N HIS A 130 14.75 -15.75 8.52
CA HIS A 130 15.55 -16.94 8.82
C HIS A 130 14.72 -18.22 8.99
N TRP A 131 13.42 -18.11 9.32
CA TRP A 131 12.52 -19.26 9.48
C TRP A 131 11.75 -19.60 8.19
N ILE A 132 11.41 -18.59 7.39
CA ILE A 132 10.57 -18.75 6.19
C ILE A 132 11.39 -19.28 5.02
N ASP A 133 12.63 -18.81 4.84
CA ASP A 133 13.51 -19.31 3.77
C ASP A 133 13.83 -20.79 3.97
N ARG A 134 14.10 -21.21 5.22
CA ARG A 134 14.51 -22.59 5.52
C ARG A 134 13.38 -23.62 5.42
N LYS A 135 12.16 -23.27 5.84
CA LYS A 135 11.01 -24.19 5.78
C LYS A 135 10.35 -24.28 4.40
N GLN A 136 10.32 -23.20 3.62
CA GLN A 136 9.68 -23.22 2.30
C GLN A 136 10.58 -23.87 1.24
N PHE A 137 11.91 -23.73 1.34
CA PHE A 137 12.86 -24.36 0.42
C PHE A 137 12.82 -25.90 0.52
N ASP A 138 12.78 -26.44 1.75
CA ASP A 138 12.72 -27.90 2.00
C ASP A 138 11.36 -28.54 1.64
N THR A 139 10.28 -27.78 1.60
CA THR A 139 8.93 -28.31 1.34
C THR A 139 8.45 -28.13 -0.11
N THR A 140 9.08 -27.25 -0.88
CA THR A 140 8.67 -26.93 -2.27
C THR A 140 9.52 -27.64 -3.32
N ILE A 141 10.74 -28.08 -3.00
CA ILE A 141 11.58 -28.91 -3.89
C ILE A 141 11.43 -30.39 -3.52
N LYS A 142 10.24 -30.95 -3.71
CA LYS A 142 10.13 -32.40 -3.98
C LYS A 142 10.06 -32.55 -5.49
N GLU A 143 11.20 -32.88 -6.09
CA GLU A 143 11.27 -33.38 -7.46
C GLU A 143 10.30 -34.56 -7.63
N PRO A 144 9.38 -34.54 -8.61
CA PRO A 144 8.64 -35.71 -9.00
C PRO A 144 9.39 -36.41 -10.15
N HIS A 145 9.85 -37.63 -9.86
CA HIS A 145 10.29 -38.69 -10.78
C HIS A 145 11.71 -38.62 -11.36
N PHE A 146 12.61 -39.42 -10.75
CA PHE A 146 13.35 -40.42 -11.51
C PHE A 146 13.00 -41.80 -10.95
N GLN A 147 12.22 -42.58 -11.71
CA GLN A 147 12.37 -44.02 -11.69
C GLN A 147 13.73 -44.31 -12.32
N CYS A 148 14.65 -44.91 -11.56
CA CYS A 148 15.73 -45.68 -12.15
C CYS A 148 15.54 -47.12 -11.71
N SER A 149 15.06 -47.93 -12.66
CA SER A 149 15.25 -49.37 -12.67
C SER A 149 16.73 -49.72 -12.84
N ASN A 150 17.05 -50.95 -12.43
CA ASN A 150 18.26 -51.75 -12.63
C ASN A 150 19.31 -51.56 -11.52
N GLN A 151 19.68 -52.62 -10.78
CA GLN A 151 20.02 -53.96 -11.25
C GLN A 151 19.69 -55.05 -10.23
#